data_AF-A0A5E4TRU5-F1
#
_entry.id   AF-A0A5E4TRU5-F1
#
_cell.length_a   1.000
_cell.length_b   1.000
_cell.length_c   1.000
_cell.angle_alpha   90.00
_cell.angle_beta   90.00
_cell.angle_gamma   90.00
#
_symmetry.space_group_name_H-M   'P 1'
#
loop_
_entity.id
_entity.type
_entity.pdbx_description
1 polymer ?
#
loop_
_entity_poly.entity_id
_entity_poly.type
_entity_poly.pdbx_seq_one_letter_code
_entity_poly.pdbx_strand_id
1 'polypeptide(L)'
;MPPLPIPDISLVPPSDMEESCRSSATPDIGWPLDGVGNVPEPAWPLPFPPVSADTDTAFQFQTDFLGFAHDVPDDFMAHWARAVRHGAGTPGWQAFVGYWLARMPGDDKRHALFLRLIRNFDRLEIHLRLSALECMLTDGPAGRAAVLRHWRRLGLGRFARAHWAAVRRLLRDAAMAR
;
A
#
# COMPACT_ATOMS: atom_id res chain seq x y z
N MET A 1 -0.82 47.31 -33.10
CA MET A 1 -1.74 47.36 -31.95
C MET A 1 -0.98 46.90 -30.71
N PRO A 2 -0.91 47.69 -29.64
CA PRO A 2 -0.28 47.27 -28.38
C PRO A 2 -1.21 46.32 -27.59
N PRO A 3 -0.68 45.42 -26.75
CA PRO A 3 -1.49 44.57 -25.89
C PRO A 3 -2.19 45.38 -24.78
N LEU A 4 -3.44 45.03 -24.50
CA LEU A 4 -4.25 45.62 -23.42
C LEU A 4 -3.61 45.36 -22.04
N PRO A 5 -3.71 46.29 -21.08
CA PRO A 5 -3.22 46.10 -19.72
C PRO A 5 -4.09 45.08 -18.97
N ILE A 6 -3.45 44.24 -18.17
CA ILE A 6 -4.11 43.28 -17.29
C ILE A 6 -4.84 44.07 -16.19
N PRO A 7 -6.13 43.80 -15.90
CA PRO A 7 -6.83 44.47 -14.82
C PRO A 7 -6.18 44.14 -13.47
N ASP A 8 -5.91 45.19 -12.71
CA ASP A 8 -5.34 45.16 -11.36
C ASP A 8 -6.34 44.52 -10.40
N ILE A 9 -6.04 43.32 -9.90
CA ILE A 9 -6.92 42.52 -9.04
C ILE A 9 -6.78 42.94 -7.56
N SER A 10 -6.17 44.09 -7.30
CA SER A 10 -5.82 44.58 -5.95
C SER A 10 -7.01 44.97 -5.05
N LEU A 11 -8.27 44.72 -5.44
CA LEU A 11 -9.45 45.15 -4.67
C LEU A 11 -10.49 44.03 -4.49
N VAL A 12 -10.06 42.77 -4.40
CA VAL A 12 -10.89 41.76 -3.74
C VAL A 12 -10.62 41.85 -2.23
N PRO A 13 -11.60 42.24 -1.40
CA PRO A 13 -11.44 42.16 0.04
C PRO A 13 -11.21 40.68 0.41
N PRO A 14 -10.21 40.38 1.27
CA PRO A 14 -9.88 38.99 1.61
C PRO A 14 -11.11 38.30 2.18
N SER A 15 -11.35 37.07 1.74
CA SER A 15 -12.38 36.22 2.31
C SER A 15 -12.01 35.85 3.75
N ASP A 16 -12.98 35.74 4.65
CA ASP A 16 -12.82 35.27 6.05
C ASP A 16 -12.00 33.96 6.19
N MET A 17 -11.90 33.18 5.10
CA MET A 17 -11.08 31.98 5.03
C MET A 17 -9.57 32.27 5.06
N GLU A 18 -9.12 33.37 4.45
CA GLU A 18 -7.70 33.77 4.41
C GLU A 18 -7.24 34.37 5.75
N GLU A 19 -8.17 34.93 6.53
CA GLU A 19 -7.90 35.47 7.86
C GLU A 19 -7.72 34.36 8.92
N SER A 20 -8.39 33.20 8.74
CA SER A 20 -8.11 32.00 9.53
C SER A 20 -6.71 31.42 9.26
N CYS A 21 -6.22 31.50 8.03
CA CYS A 21 -4.87 31.03 7.67
C CYS A 21 -3.76 31.95 8.20
N ARG A 22 -4.02 33.27 8.29
CA ARG A 22 -3.09 34.22 8.93
C ARG A 22 -3.12 34.17 10.46
N SER A 23 -4.22 33.68 11.04
CA SER A 23 -4.39 33.51 12.48
C SER A 23 -3.81 32.19 13.01
N SER A 24 -3.11 31.40 12.18
CA SER A 24 -2.15 30.42 12.69
C SER A 24 -0.91 31.17 13.20
N ALA A 25 -1.12 31.91 14.29
CA ALA A 25 -0.08 32.22 15.22
C ALA A 25 0.53 30.88 15.62
N THR A 26 1.72 30.60 15.09
CA THR A 26 2.67 29.80 15.86
C THR A 26 2.69 30.49 17.21
N PRO A 27 2.28 29.85 18.31
CA PRO A 27 2.39 30.51 19.59
C PRO A 27 3.86 30.90 19.71
N ASP A 28 4.13 32.20 19.81
CA ASP A 28 5.44 32.73 20.16
C ASP A 28 5.70 32.26 21.59
N ILE A 29 6.11 31.00 21.68
CA ILE A 29 6.71 30.38 22.84
C ILE A 29 8.10 31.01 22.88
N GLY A 30 8.12 32.27 23.31
CA GLY A 30 9.31 32.96 23.78
C GLY A 30 9.75 32.31 25.09
N TRP A 31 10.20 31.07 25.01
CA TRP A 31 11.00 30.48 26.07
C TRP A 31 12.43 30.92 25.80
N PRO A 32 13.10 31.60 26.73
CA PRO A 32 14.54 31.76 26.62
C PRO A 32 15.12 30.34 26.53
N LEU A 33 15.82 30.03 25.43
CA LEU A 33 16.63 28.82 25.27
C LEU A 33 17.89 28.89 26.15
N ASP A 34 17.78 29.44 27.35
CA ASP A 34 18.81 29.34 28.39
C ASP A 34 18.47 28.11 29.23
N GLY A 35 18.99 26.97 28.79
CA GLY A 35 18.99 25.73 29.55
C GLY A 35 18.29 24.58 28.85
N VAL A 36 18.88 24.06 27.77
CA VAL A 36 18.71 22.64 27.44
C VAL A 36 19.46 21.83 28.51
N GLY A 37 18.86 21.75 29.70
CA GLY A 37 19.23 20.76 30.70
C GLY A 37 18.56 19.45 30.34
N ASN A 38 19.30 18.34 30.33
CA ASN A 38 18.71 17.01 30.25
C ASN A 38 17.64 16.90 31.34
N VAL A 39 16.37 16.74 30.95
CA VAL A 39 15.28 16.49 31.88
C VAL A 39 15.59 15.15 32.56
N PRO A 40 15.84 15.11 33.88
CA PRO A 40 16.03 13.83 34.55
C PRO A 40 14.72 13.07 34.51
N GLU A 41 14.82 11.79 34.15
CA GLU A 41 13.70 10.86 34.05
C GLU A 41 12.84 10.91 35.33
N PRO A 42 11.50 10.99 35.22
CA PRO A 42 10.65 11.13 36.40
C PRO A 42 10.81 9.92 37.33
N ALA A 43 11.02 10.17 38.62
CA ALA A 43 11.23 9.15 39.65
C ALA A 43 9.95 8.34 40.02
N TRP A 44 8.89 8.44 39.23
CA TRP A 44 7.63 7.75 39.48
C TRP A 44 7.45 6.60 38.48
N PRO A 45 6.93 5.44 38.93
CA PRO A 45 6.68 4.32 38.04
C PRO A 45 5.67 4.75 36.97
N LEU A 46 6.10 4.72 35.71
CA LEU A 46 5.22 4.96 34.58
C LEU A 46 4.13 3.88 34.56
N PRO A 47 2.87 4.23 34.23
CA PRO A 47 1.77 3.27 34.16
C PRO A 47 1.93 2.25 33.02
N PHE A 48 2.94 2.44 32.17
CA PHE A 48 3.29 1.57 31.07
C PHE A 48 4.74 1.11 31.27
N PRO A 49 5.06 -0.15 30.95
CA PRO A 49 6.44 -0.61 31.00
C PRO A 49 7.30 0.26 30.07
N PRO A 50 8.53 0.63 30.48
CA PRO A 50 9.44 1.38 29.63
C PRO A 50 9.65 0.60 28.33
N VAL A 51 9.40 1.26 27.21
CA VAL A 51 9.60 0.68 25.89
C VAL A 51 11.11 0.48 25.72
N SER A 52 11.53 -0.76 25.43
CA SER A 52 12.94 -1.07 25.20
C SER A 52 13.50 -0.15 24.13
N ALA A 53 14.68 0.44 24.37
CA ALA A 53 15.36 1.34 23.44
C ALA A 53 15.90 0.63 22.18
N ASP A 54 15.49 -0.62 21.95
CA ASP A 54 15.71 -1.31 20.68
C ASP A 54 14.98 -0.54 19.59
N THR A 55 15.78 0.18 18.81
CA THR A 55 15.36 1.01 17.67
C THR A 55 14.59 0.20 16.64
N ASP A 56 14.79 -1.12 16.64
CA ASP A 56 14.08 -2.08 15.79
C ASP A 56 12.61 -2.23 16.16
N THR A 57 12.20 -2.11 17.43
CA THR A 57 10.80 -2.39 17.81
C THR A 57 9.83 -1.32 17.30
N ALA A 58 10.20 -0.05 17.43
CA ALA A 58 9.37 1.06 16.97
C ALA A 58 9.26 1.10 15.43
N PHE A 59 10.36 0.78 14.73
CA PHE A 59 10.34 0.56 13.29
C PHE A 59 9.47 -0.65 12.95
N GLN A 60 9.60 -1.78 13.64
CA GLN A 60 8.79 -2.98 13.44
C GLN A 60 7.30 -2.67 13.55
N PHE A 61 6.86 -1.93 14.58
CA PHE A 61 5.46 -1.51 14.72
C PHE A 61 4.99 -0.61 13.57
N GLN A 62 5.81 0.38 13.16
CA GLN A 62 5.47 1.21 12.00
C GLN A 62 5.43 0.38 10.72
N THR A 63 6.31 -0.60 10.60
CA THR A 63 6.44 -1.46 9.42
C THR A 63 5.29 -2.48 9.36
N ASP A 64 4.84 -3.01 10.50
CA ASP A 64 3.66 -3.86 10.63
C ASP A 64 2.36 -3.07 10.39
N PHE A 65 2.27 -1.86 10.96
CA PHE A 65 1.14 -0.95 10.78
C PHE A 65 1.01 -0.47 9.32
N LEU A 66 2.13 -0.18 8.66
CA LEU A 66 2.18 0.22 7.24
C LEU A 66 2.23 -1.00 6.29
N GLY A 67 2.39 -2.21 6.81
CA GLY A 67 2.40 -3.47 6.06
C GLY A 67 3.63 -3.72 5.18
N PHE A 68 4.79 -3.15 5.53
CA PHE A 68 6.00 -3.18 4.73
C PHE A 68 6.97 -4.35 4.99
N ALA A 69 6.85 -5.12 6.07
CA ALA A 69 7.79 -6.21 6.32
C ALA A 69 7.12 -7.37 7.04
N HIS A 70 6.50 -8.25 6.27
CA HIS A 70 6.88 -9.64 6.48
C HIS A 70 7.76 -9.95 5.29
N ASP A 71 9.06 -10.12 5.53
CA ASP A 71 9.98 -10.65 4.54
C ASP A 71 9.27 -11.78 3.83
N VAL A 72 9.01 -11.54 2.55
CA VAL A 72 8.43 -12.54 1.69
C VAL A 72 9.58 -13.50 1.47
N PRO A 73 9.55 -14.70 2.04
CA PRO A 73 10.68 -15.60 1.93
C PRO A 73 10.91 -15.85 0.43
N ASP A 74 12.18 -15.92 0.02
CA ASP A 74 12.52 -15.94 -1.41
C ASP A 74 11.86 -17.10 -2.16
N ASP A 75 11.56 -18.19 -1.45
CA ASP A 75 10.79 -19.33 -1.94
C ASP A 75 9.37 -18.95 -2.38
N PHE A 76 8.74 -17.93 -1.78
CA PHE A 76 7.41 -17.46 -2.15
C PHE A 76 7.36 -16.95 -3.58
N MET A 77 8.32 -16.10 -3.98
CA MET A 77 8.35 -15.55 -5.33
C MET A 77 8.64 -16.64 -6.37
N ALA A 78 9.56 -17.55 -6.05
CA ALA A 78 9.88 -18.68 -6.92
C ALA A 78 8.69 -19.65 -7.08
N HIS A 79 8.03 -20.00 -5.98
CA HIS A 79 6.81 -20.83 -6.00
C HIS A 79 5.68 -20.14 -6.74
N TRP A 80 5.48 -18.84 -6.53
CA TRP A 80 4.44 -18.09 -7.22
C TRP A 80 4.67 -18.03 -8.72
N ALA A 81 5.89 -17.71 -9.16
CA ALA A 81 6.26 -17.70 -10.58
C ALA A 81 6.04 -19.06 -11.24
N ARG A 82 6.44 -20.15 -10.56
CA ARG A 82 6.21 -21.53 -11.04
C ARG A 82 4.72 -21.83 -11.18
N ALA A 83 3.93 -21.52 -10.16
CA ALA A 83 2.49 -21.78 -10.17
C ALA A 83 1.78 -21.03 -11.32
N VAL A 84 2.14 -19.77 -11.53
CA VAL A 84 1.55 -18.91 -12.55
C VAL A 84 1.93 -19.34 -13.97
N ARG A 85 3.13 -19.89 -14.19
CA ARG A 85 3.55 -20.40 -15.51
C ARG A 85 2.66 -21.52 -16.03
N HIS A 86 2.08 -22.32 -15.14
CA HIS A 86 1.16 -23.38 -15.53
C HIS A 86 -0.25 -22.84 -15.85
N GLY A 87 -0.57 -21.62 -15.43
CA GLY A 87 -1.84 -20.96 -15.72
C GLY A 87 -2.91 -21.18 -14.66
N ALA A 88 -4.00 -20.43 -14.82
CA ALA A 88 -5.16 -20.42 -13.94
C ALA A 88 -5.87 -21.79 -13.92
N GLY A 89 -6.38 -22.18 -12.74
CA GLY A 89 -7.13 -23.43 -12.57
C GLY A 89 -6.28 -24.72 -12.63
N THR A 90 -4.96 -24.62 -12.79
CA THR A 90 -4.09 -25.79 -12.76
C THR A 90 -3.85 -26.31 -11.34
N PRO A 91 -3.52 -27.61 -11.18
CA PRO A 91 -3.11 -28.17 -9.89
C PRO A 91 -1.94 -27.41 -9.26
N GLY A 92 -1.05 -26.82 -10.08
CA GLY A 92 0.08 -26.03 -9.60
C GLY A 92 -0.34 -24.77 -8.84
N TRP A 93 -1.34 -24.04 -9.36
CA TRP A 93 -1.91 -22.88 -8.67
C TRP A 93 -2.60 -23.27 -7.37
N GLN A 94 -3.42 -24.33 -7.39
CA GLN A 94 -4.12 -24.79 -6.19
C GLN A 94 -3.15 -25.32 -5.12
N ALA A 95 -2.08 -26.03 -5.52
CA ALA A 95 -1.03 -26.46 -4.62
C ALA A 95 -0.29 -25.27 -3.99
N PHE A 96 -0.01 -24.22 -4.76
CA PHE A 96 0.59 -22.99 -4.26
C PHE A 96 -0.30 -22.33 -3.19
N VAL A 97 -1.59 -22.13 -3.51
CA VAL A 97 -2.54 -21.51 -2.58
C VAL A 97 -2.67 -22.36 -1.31
N GLY A 98 -2.87 -23.68 -1.43
CA GLY A 98 -2.97 -24.58 -0.29
C GLY A 98 -1.71 -24.60 0.59
N TYR A 99 -0.52 -24.64 -0.03
CA TYR A 99 0.77 -24.64 0.67
C TYR A 99 0.94 -23.40 1.56
N TRP A 100 0.55 -22.22 1.05
CA TRP A 100 0.69 -20.97 1.78
C TRP A 100 -0.43 -20.74 2.78
N LEU A 101 -1.67 -21.13 2.49
CA LEU A 101 -2.76 -21.07 3.46
C LEU A 101 -2.50 -21.95 4.69
N ALA A 102 -1.83 -23.09 4.53
CA ALA A 102 -1.44 -23.94 5.66
C ALA A 102 -0.42 -23.27 6.61
N ARG A 103 0.38 -22.33 6.10
CA ARG A 103 1.48 -21.68 6.82
C ARG A 103 1.14 -20.30 7.36
N MET A 104 0.08 -19.66 6.84
CA MET A 104 -0.33 -18.34 7.33
C MET A 104 -1.08 -18.46 8.67
N PRO A 105 -0.81 -17.57 9.63
CA PRO A 105 -1.58 -17.45 10.86
C PRO A 105 -2.91 -16.69 10.63
N GLY A 106 -3.86 -16.83 11.56
CA GLY A 106 -5.14 -16.10 11.56
C GLY A 106 -6.29 -16.78 10.81
N ASP A 107 -7.48 -16.20 10.89
CA ASP A 107 -8.70 -16.76 10.28
C ASP A 107 -8.87 -16.30 8.82
N ASP A 108 -8.45 -15.07 8.48
CA ASP A 108 -8.56 -14.46 7.15
C ASP A 108 -7.36 -14.76 6.22
N LYS A 109 -6.83 -15.99 6.29
CA LYS A 109 -5.61 -16.40 5.57
C LYS A 109 -5.68 -16.15 4.06
N ARG A 110 -6.85 -16.37 3.47
CA ARG A 110 -7.04 -16.21 2.02
C ARG A 110 -6.96 -14.76 1.58
N HIS A 111 -7.58 -13.86 2.34
CA HIS A 111 -7.45 -12.43 2.08
C HIS A 111 -6.00 -11.96 2.24
N ALA A 112 -5.33 -12.39 3.32
CA ALA A 112 -3.94 -12.08 3.58
C ALA A 112 -3.01 -12.56 2.44
N LEU A 113 -3.23 -13.78 1.93
CA LEU A 113 -2.48 -14.30 0.78
C LEU A 113 -2.66 -13.41 -0.46
N PHE A 114 -3.89 -13.08 -0.84
CA PHE A 114 -4.14 -12.23 -2.01
C PHE A 114 -3.57 -10.83 -1.86
N LEU A 115 -3.67 -10.25 -0.66
CA LEU A 115 -3.05 -8.97 -0.37
C LEU A 115 -1.52 -9.04 -0.53
N ARG A 116 -0.90 -10.13 -0.08
CA ARG A 116 0.54 -10.37 -0.23
C ARG A 116 0.96 -10.51 -1.69
N LEU A 117 0.18 -11.24 -2.50
CA LEU A 117 0.40 -11.35 -3.94
C LEU A 117 0.33 -9.97 -4.61
N ILE A 118 -0.69 -9.18 -4.31
CA ILE A 118 -0.87 -7.84 -4.88
C ILE A 118 0.28 -6.90 -4.51
N ARG A 119 0.74 -6.95 -3.25
CA ARG A 119 1.88 -6.13 -2.78
C ARG A 119 3.18 -6.47 -3.49
N ASN A 120 3.37 -7.73 -3.90
CA ASN A 120 4.61 -8.21 -4.55
C ASN A 120 4.45 -8.40 -6.06
N PHE A 121 3.36 -7.90 -6.65
CA PHE A 121 3.03 -8.16 -8.06
C PHE A 121 4.06 -7.59 -9.04
N ASP A 122 4.72 -6.50 -8.68
CA ASP A 122 5.78 -5.91 -9.49
C ASP A 122 7.10 -6.68 -9.42
N ARG A 123 7.33 -7.47 -8.37
CA ARG A 123 8.47 -8.40 -8.27
C ARG A 123 8.35 -9.58 -9.22
N LEU A 124 7.15 -9.87 -9.77
CA LEU A 124 7.00 -10.84 -10.85
C LEU A 124 7.55 -10.30 -12.16
N GLU A 125 8.18 -11.20 -12.93
CA GLU A 125 8.60 -10.94 -14.30
C GLU A 125 7.41 -10.47 -15.16
N ILE A 126 7.64 -9.47 -16.01
CA ILE A 126 6.56 -8.79 -16.75
C ILE A 126 5.71 -9.73 -17.62
N HIS A 127 6.30 -10.83 -18.12
CA HIS A 127 5.61 -11.82 -18.94
C HIS A 127 4.69 -12.75 -18.13
N LEU A 128 4.93 -12.90 -16.82
CA LEU A 128 4.11 -13.72 -15.92
C LEU A 128 2.92 -12.97 -15.33
N ARG A 129 2.96 -11.63 -15.32
CA ARG A 129 1.95 -10.78 -14.68
C ARG A 129 0.55 -11.01 -15.24
N LEU A 130 0.41 -11.24 -16.55
CA LEU A 130 -0.89 -11.54 -17.16
C LEU A 130 -1.49 -12.83 -16.60
N SER A 131 -0.71 -13.91 -16.61
CA SER A 131 -1.12 -15.21 -16.06
C SER A 131 -1.37 -15.12 -14.54
N ALA A 132 -0.62 -14.28 -13.82
CA ALA A 132 -0.83 -14.06 -12.39
C ALA A 132 -2.19 -13.39 -12.13
N LEU A 133 -2.55 -12.39 -12.93
CA LEU A 133 -3.87 -11.75 -12.86
C LEU A 133 -4.99 -12.76 -13.13
N GLU A 134 -4.82 -13.59 -14.16
CA GLU A 134 -5.79 -14.64 -14.50
C GLU A 134 -5.97 -15.64 -13.34
N CYS A 135 -4.88 -16.09 -12.73
CA CYS A 135 -4.91 -16.97 -11.55
C CYS A 135 -5.68 -16.34 -10.39
N MET A 136 -5.44 -15.05 -10.11
CA MET A 136 -6.15 -14.34 -9.03
C MET A 136 -7.65 -14.18 -9.32
N LEU A 137 -8.04 -13.91 -10.58
CA LEU A 137 -9.45 -13.73 -10.95
C LEU A 137 -10.25 -15.04 -10.98
N THR A 138 -9.57 -16.16 -11.20
CA THR A 138 -10.15 -17.51 -11.28
C THR A 138 -10.18 -18.25 -9.95
N ASP A 139 -9.41 -17.85 -8.93
CA ASP A 139 -9.40 -18.47 -7.59
C ASP A 139 -10.70 -18.23 -6.77
N GLY A 140 -11.71 -17.59 -7.37
CA GLY A 140 -13.02 -17.40 -6.78
C GLY A 140 -13.25 -15.99 -6.22
N PRO A 141 -14.26 -15.81 -5.33
CA PRO A 141 -14.73 -14.49 -4.92
C PRO A 141 -13.68 -13.68 -4.15
N ALA A 142 -12.84 -14.34 -3.34
CA ALA A 142 -11.78 -13.68 -2.58
C ALA A 142 -10.73 -13.04 -3.49
N GLY A 143 -10.28 -13.76 -4.52
CA GLY A 143 -9.30 -13.26 -5.47
C GLY A 143 -9.84 -12.10 -6.33
N ARG A 144 -11.10 -12.22 -6.79
CA ARG A 144 -11.79 -11.11 -7.49
C ARG A 144 -11.93 -9.88 -6.61
N ALA A 145 -12.39 -10.04 -5.37
CA ALA A 145 -12.54 -8.93 -4.44
C ALA A 145 -11.20 -8.24 -4.15
N ALA A 146 -10.11 -9.00 -4.01
CA ALA A 146 -8.78 -8.46 -3.80
C ALA A 146 -8.30 -7.63 -5.00
N VAL A 147 -8.45 -8.16 -6.22
CA VAL A 147 -8.09 -7.42 -7.45
C VAL A 147 -8.92 -6.15 -7.59
N LEU A 148 -10.23 -6.19 -7.27
CA LEU A 148 -11.10 -5.01 -7.33
C LEU A 148 -10.65 -3.91 -6.38
N ARG A 149 -10.47 -4.27 -5.10
CA ARG A 149 -10.09 -3.34 -4.02
C ARG A 149 -8.73 -2.69 -4.26
N HIS A 150 -7.83 -3.41 -4.92
CA HIS A 150 -6.46 -2.96 -5.13
C HIS A 150 -6.11 -2.71 -6.60
N TRP A 151 -7.11 -2.54 -7.47
CA TRP A 151 -6.88 -2.27 -8.89
C TRP A 151 -6.00 -1.03 -9.10
N ARG A 152 -6.15 0.00 -8.26
CA ARG A 152 -5.30 1.20 -8.28
C ARG A 152 -3.80 0.89 -8.13
N ARG A 153 -3.43 -0.19 -7.41
CA ARG A 153 -2.04 -0.63 -7.24
C ARG A 153 -1.55 -1.47 -8.41
N LEU A 154 -2.41 -2.34 -8.95
CA LEU A 154 -2.09 -3.17 -10.11
C LEU A 154 -2.04 -2.31 -11.38
N GLY A 155 -3.18 -1.75 -11.80
CA GLY A 155 -3.32 -0.89 -12.97
C GLY A 155 -2.87 -1.54 -14.29
N LEU A 156 -3.18 -0.91 -15.42
CA LEU A 156 -2.66 -1.37 -16.71
C LEU A 156 -1.15 -1.16 -16.85
N GLY A 157 -0.60 -0.16 -16.16
CA GLY A 157 0.82 0.21 -16.24
C GLY A 157 1.80 -0.85 -15.75
N ARG A 158 1.34 -1.85 -14.99
CA ARG A 158 2.20 -2.96 -14.54
C ARG A 158 2.27 -4.11 -15.55
N PHE A 159 1.52 -4.05 -16.65
CA PHE A 159 1.53 -5.06 -17.70
C PHE A 159 2.25 -4.53 -18.95
N ALA A 160 2.85 -5.44 -19.71
CA ALA A 160 3.32 -5.12 -21.06
C ALA A 160 2.16 -4.59 -21.91
N ARG A 161 2.44 -3.60 -22.76
CA ARG A 161 1.41 -2.94 -23.59
C ARG A 161 0.65 -3.93 -24.47
N ALA A 162 1.31 -4.98 -24.96
CA ALA A 162 0.70 -6.08 -25.71
C ALA A 162 -0.39 -6.83 -24.93
N HIS A 163 -0.30 -6.87 -23.59
CA HIS A 163 -1.25 -7.57 -22.74
C HIS A 163 -2.47 -6.72 -22.33
N TRP A 164 -2.49 -5.41 -22.62
CA TRP A 164 -3.56 -4.52 -22.14
C TRP A 164 -4.95 -4.95 -22.61
N ALA A 165 -5.08 -5.38 -23.87
CA ALA A 165 -6.35 -5.88 -24.40
C ALA A 165 -6.82 -7.14 -23.66
N ALA A 166 -5.90 -8.07 -23.37
CA ALA A 166 -6.19 -9.28 -22.62
C ALA A 166 -6.59 -8.97 -21.17
N VAL A 167 -5.89 -8.05 -20.50
CA VAL A 167 -6.23 -7.60 -19.14
C VAL A 167 -7.63 -6.99 -19.09
N ARG A 168 -7.98 -6.11 -20.05
CA ARG A 168 -9.33 -5.53 -20.11
C ARG A 168 -10.41 -6.58 -20.37
N ARG A 169 -10.12 -7.62 -21.16
CA ARG A 169 -11.03 -8.75 -21.36
C ARG A 169 -11.25 -9.51 -20.04
N LEU A 170 -10.16 -9.91 -19.37
CA LEU A 170 -10.22 -10.61 -18.09
C LEU A 170 -11.03 -9.85 -17.02
N LEU A 171 -10.84 -8.53 -16.93
CA LEU A 171 -11.61 -7.71 -16.00
C LEU A 171 -13.10 -7.64 -16.35
N ARG A 172 -13.45 -7.58 -17.64
CA ARG A 172 -14.86 -7.63 -18.08
C ARG A 172 -15.49 -8.98 -17.78
N ASP A 173 -14.78 -10.07 -18.07
CA ASP A 173 -15.25 -11.44 -17.83
C ASP A 173 -15.46 -11.71 -16.33
N ALA A 174 -14.62 -11.10 -15.49
CA ALA A 174 -14.78 -11.13 -14.04
C ALA A 174 -15.86 -10.17 -13.51
N ALA A 175 -16.63 -9.51 -14.39
CA ALA A 175 -17.65 -8.50 -14.09
C ALA A 175 -17.13 -7.26 -13.33
N MET A 176 -15.85 -6.92 -13.53
CA MET A 176 -15.13 -5.87 -12.79
C MET A 176 -14.93 -4.57 -13.57
N ALA A 177 -15.23 -4.57 -14.87
CA ALA A 177 -15.22 -3.39 -15.71
C ALA A 177 -16.61 -3.21 -16.33
N ARG A 178 -17.37 -2.22 -15.83
CA ARG A 178 -18.52 -1.63 -16.52
C ARG A 178 -18.07 -0.35 -17.21
#